data_AF-A0A366X817-F1
#
_entry.id   AF-A0A366X817-F1
#
_cell.length_a   1.000
_cell.length_b   1.000
_cell.length_c   1.000
_cell.angle_alpha   90.00
_cell.angle_beta   90.00
_cell.angle_gamma   90.00
#
_symmetry.space_group_name_H-M   'P 1'
#
loop_
_entity.id
_entity.type
_entity.pdbx_description
1 polymer ?
#
loop_
_entity_poly.entity_id
_entity_poly.type
_entity_poly.pdbx_seq_one_letter_code
_entity_poly.pdbx_strand_id
1 'polypeptide(L)'
;MGMQGQVLCANAPAAHFDAEPFHVIAEPELAAQPLVAVGVCLDPFCSAKFVPSRPWQRYCSAACRKRDEAEFRRIGQKAAPALLAWQMGRYARPGPLADLSRVGRNYYSRLAADWLRDRRARSNQQGAQNGC
;
A
#
# COMPACT_ATOMS: atom_id res chain seq x y z
N MET A 1 -30.48 6.19 -36.28
CA MET A 1 -30.01 5.04 -35.47
C MET A 1 -28.58 4.74 -35.87
N GLY A 2 -27.60 5.11 -35.05
CA GLY A 2 -26.19 4.82 -35.32
C GLY A 2 -25.52 4.35 -34.03
N MET A 3 -25.47 3.03 -33.84
CA MET A 3 -24.63 2.41 -32.80
C MET A 3 -23.20 2.36 -33.34
N GLN A 4 -22.36 3.29 -32.91
CA GLN A 4 -20.92 3.18 -33.11
C GLN A 4 -20.39 2.12 -32.14
N GLY A 5 -20.03 0.96 -32.68
CA GLY A 5 -19.38 -0.12 -31.95
C GLY A 5 -18.01 0.35 -31.45
N GLN A 6 -17.86 0.44 -30.13
CA GLN A 6 -16.58 0.67 -29.48
C GLN A 6 -15.69 -0.55 -29.71
N VAL A 7 -14.63 -0.38 -30.51
CA VAL A 7 -13.56 -1.38 -30.64
C VAL A 7 -12.84 -1.44 -29.29
N LEU A 8 -13.15 -2.46 -28.49
CA LEU A 8 -12.39 -2.80 -27.30
C LEU A 8 -11.05 -3.40 -27.74
N CYS A 9 -10.01 -2.57 -27.82
CA CYS A 9 -8.65 -3.04 -28.05
C CYS A 9 -8.20 -3.90 -26.87
N ALA A 10 -8.31 -5.23 -27.00
CA ALA A 10 -7.96 -6.22 -25.97
C ALA A 10 -6.51 -6.14 -25.47
N ASN A 11 -5.64 -5.40 -26.17
CA ASN A 11 -4.23 -5.19 -25.86
C ASN A 11 -3.86 -3.71 -25.70
N ALA A 12 -4.83 -2.82 -25.45
CA ALA A 12 -4.49 -1.43 -25.16
C ALA A 12 -3.55 -1.38 -23.94
N PRO A 13 -2.36 -0.75 -24.05
CA PRO A 13 -1.49 -0.61 -22.90
C PRO A 13 -2.27 0.12 -21.80
N ALA A 14 -2.23 -0.43 -20.58
CA ALA A 14 -2.87 0.21 -19.45
C ALA A 14 -2.33 1.64 -19.34
N ALA A 15 -3.22 2.63 -19.27
CA ALA A 15 -2.81 4.01 -19.06
C ALA A 15 -1.93 4.07 -17.80
N HIS A 16 -0.67 4.48 -17.96
CA HIS A 16 0.28 4.56 -16.87
C HIS A 16 0.01 5.81 -16.04
N PHE A 17 -0.07 5.63 -14.72
CA PHE A 17 -0.08 6.73 -13.75
C PHE A 17 1.33 6.82 -13.15
N ASP A 18 2.16 7.70 -13.73
CA ASP A 18 3.58 7.82 -13.41
C ASP A 18 3.85 8.73 -12.21
N ALA A 19 3.27 8.37 -11.06
CA ALA A 19 3.66 8.98 -9.79
C ALA A 19 4.96 8.35 -9.27
N GLU A 20 5.87 9.17 -8.76
CA GLU A 20 7.07 8.69 -8.09
C GLU A 20 6.69 7.77 -6.91
N PRO A 21 7.38 6.62 -6.72
CA PRO A 21 7.11 5.75 -5.60
C PRO A 21 7.35 6.44 -4.26
N PHE A 22 6.50 6.17 -3.26
CA PHE A 22 6.59 6.78 -1.92
C PHE A 22 7.99 6.72 -1.29
N HIS A 23 8.72 5.61 -1.48
CA HIS A 23 10.07 5.45 -0.90
C HIS A 23 11.14 6.34 -1.54
N VAL A 24 10.88 6.90 -2.73
CA VAL A 24 11.76 7.87 -3.38
C VAL A 24 11.52 9.26 -2.79
N ILE A 25 10.25 9.65 -2.64
CA ILE A 25 9.86 10.96 -2.09
C ILE A 25 10.18 11.07 -0.59
N ALA A 26 9.94 9.99 0.17
CA ALA A 26 10.10 9.98 1.62
C ALA A 26 11.45 9.36 2.07
N GLU A 27 12.48 9.44 1.23
CA GLU A 27 13.79 8.84 1.52
C GLU A 27 14.40 9.31 2.85
N PRO A 28 14.51 10.62 3.14
CA PRO A 28 15.14 11.06 4.38
C PRO A 28 14.31 10.68 5.62
N GLU A 29 12.98 10.72 5.52
CA GLU A 29 12.09 10.30 6.60
C GLU A 29 12.17 8.80 6.86
N LEU A 30 12.25 7.97 5.80
CA LEU A 30 12.39 6.53 5.93
C LEU A 30 13.77 6.11 6.44
N ALA A 31 14.81 6.90 6.16
CA ALA A 31 16.14 6.70 6.75
C ALA A 31 16.13 6.98 8.25
N ALA A 32 15.46 8.06 8.69
CA ALA A 32 15.34 8.43 10.10
C ALA A 32 14.36 7.51 10.87
N GLN A 33 13.26 7.12 10.23
CA GLN A 33 12.19 6.32 10.82
C GLN A 33 11.78 5.20 9.85
N PRO A 34 12.54 4.09 9.81
CA PRO A 34 12.21 3.00 8.92
C PRO A 34 10.92 2.30 9.37
N LEU A 35 10.19 1.72 8.40
CA LEU A 35 8.92 1.02 8.67
C LEU A 35 9.09 -0.22 9.55
N VAL A 36 10.29 -0.80 9.54
CA VAL A 36 10.78 -1.89 10.40
C VAL A 36 12.23 -1.62 10.74
N ALA A 37 12.77 -2.21 11.81
CA ALA A 37 14.18 -2.06 12.16
C ALA A 37 15.10 -2.48 11.00
N VAL A 38 16.22 -1.77 10.83
CA VAL A 38 17.22 -2.12 9.81
C VAL A 38 17.73 -3.54 10.05
N GLY A 39 17.81 -4.34 8.98
CA GLY A 39 18.18 -5.75 9.07
C GLY A 39 17.04 -6.66 9.53
N VAL A 40 15.79 -6.19 9.61
CA VAL A 40 14.59 -7.03 9.80
C VAL A 40 13.77 -7.04 8.52
N CYS A 41 13.36 -8.24 8.07
CA CYS A 41 12.57 -8.38 6.86
C CYS A 41 11.20 -7.68 7.00
N LEU A 42 10.84 -6.84 6.02
CA LEU A 42 9.58 -6.09 6.03
C LEU A 42 8.33 -6.97 5.81
N ASP A 43 8.47 -8.15 5.21
CA ASP A 43 7.38 -9.12 5.07
C ASP A 43 6.96 -9.62 6.46
N PRO A 44 5.74 -9.34 6.94
CA PRO A 44 5.30 -9.63 8.30
C PRO A 44 5.13 -11.12 8.57
N PHE A 45 5.11 -11.96 7.52
CA PHE A 45 5.17 -13.42 7.66
C PHE A 45 6.59 -13.95 7.83
N CYS A 46 7.60 -13.14 7.49
CA CYS A 46 8.99 -13.54 7.62
C CYS A 46 9.63 -12.92 8.85
N SER A 47 9.60 -11.58 8.96
CA SER A 47 10.18 -10.79 10.06
C SER A 47 11.58 -11.23 10.53
N ALA A 48 12.32 -11.96 9.69
CA ALA A 48 13.60 -12.54 10.06
C ALA A 48 14.69 -11.47 10.07
N LYS A 49 15.65 -11.63 10.98
CA LYS A 49 16.87 -10.82 10.96
C LYS A 49 17.75 -11.24 9.78
N PHE A 50 18.36 -10.28 9.11
CA PHE A 50 19.30 -10.49 8.02
C PHE A 50 20.31 -9.34 7.97
N VAL A 51 21.47 -9.56 7.36
CA VAL A 51 22.47 -8.51 7.13
C VAL A 51 22.19 -7.88 5.77
N PRO A 52 21.79 -6.59 5.70
CA PRO A 52 21.58 -5.92 4.42
C PRO A 52 22.88 -5.79 3.64
N SER A 53 22.84 -6.12 2.34
CA SER A 53 23.96 -5.84 1.41
C SER A 53 23.97 -4.39 0.95
N ARG A 54 22.83 -3.70 1.08
CA ARG A 54 22.63 -2.29 0.69
C ARG A 54 21.81 -1.60 1.78
N PRO A 55 22.04 -0.30 2.04
CA PRO A 55 21.37 0.41 3.14
C PRO A 55 19.84 0.51 2.97
N TRP A 56 19.34 0.51 1.74
CA TRP A 56 17.90 0.51 1.42
C TRP A 56 17.27 -0.88 1.26
N GLN A 57 18.02 -1.96 1.52
CA GLN A 57 17.49 -3.32 1.39
C GLN A 57 16.50 -3.61 2.54
N ARG A 58 15.23 -3.82 2.21
CA ARG A 58 14.11 -4.03 3.15
C ARG A 58 13.71 -5.50 3.34
N TYR A 59 14.18 -6.39 2.47
CA TYR A 59 13.77 -7.79 2.43
C TYR A 59 14.99 -8.71 2.44
N CYS A 60 14.88 -9.84 3.15
CA CYS A 60 15.92 -10.87 3.17
C CYS A 60 16.00 -11.65 1.86
N SER A 61 14.93 -11.68 1.06
CA SER A 61 14.87 -12.41 -0.22
C SER A 61 13.90 -11.77 -1.22
N ALA A 62 14.08 -12.12 -2.50
CA ALA A 62 13.16 -11.72 -3.56
C ALA A 62 11.75 -12.31 -3.38
N ALA A 63 11.64 -13.48 -2.75
CA ALA A 63 10.35 -14.12 -2.46
C ALA A 63 9.55 -13.31 -1.42
N CYS A 64 10.19 -12.86 -0.33
CA CYS A 64 9.58 -11.98 0.65
C CYS A 64 9.12 -10.66 0.02
N ARG A 65 9.97 -10.06 -0.83
CA ARG A 65 9.60 -8.84 -1.57
C ARG A 65 8.34 -9.05 -2.41
N LYS A 66 8.28 -10.11 -3.23
CA LYS A 66 7.13 -10.39 -4.09
C LYS A 66 5.84 -10.63 -3.30
N ARG A 67 5.94 -11.31 -2.15
CA ARG A 67 4.79 -11.55 -1.26
C ARG A 67 4.26 -10.24 -0.70
N ASP A 68 5.16 -9.38 -0.22
CA ASP A 68 4.78 -8.08 0.33
C ASP A 68 4.18 -7.18 -0.76
N GLU A 69 4.79 -7.11 -1.96
CA GLU A 69 4.25 -6.41 -3.12
C GLU A 69 2.81 -6.86 -3.48
N ALA A 70 2.53 -8.17 -3.41
CA ALA A 70 1.20 -8.70 -3.65
C ALA A 70 0.20 -8.25 -2.57
N GLU A 71 0.62 -8.18 -1.30
CA GLU A 71 -0.17 -7.63 -0.21
C GLU A 71 -0.47 -6.13 -0.43
N PHE A 72 0.57 -5.32 -0.69
CA PHE A 72 0.43 -3.90 -1.02
C PHE A 72 -0.54 -3.68 -2.18
N ARG A 73 -0.47 -4.50 -3.24
CA ARG A 73 -1.40 -4.41 -4.38
C ARG A 73 -2.85 -4.66 -3.97
N ARG A 74 -3.10 -5.71 -3.17
CA ARG A 74 -4.47 -6.02 -2.69
C ARG A 74 -5.04 -4.90 -1.83
N ILE A 75 -4.22 -4.32 -0.95
CA ILE A 75 -4.65 -3.19 -0.11
C ILE A 75 -4.87 -1.94 -0.96
N GLY A 76 -3.97 -1.64 -1.89
CA GLY A 76 -4.10 -0.53 -2.84
C GLY A 76 -5.39 -0.60 -3.65
N GLN A 77 -5.76 -1.79 -4.15
CA GLN A 77 -7.03 -2.00 -4.87
C GLN A 77 -8.26 -1.68 -4.02
N LYS A 78 -8.24 -2.02 -2.72
CA LYS A 78 -9.33 -1.67 -1.80
C LYS A 78 -9.36 -0.17 -1.45
N ALA A 79 -8.18 0.44 -1.29
CA ALA A 79 -8.04 1.83 -0.89
C ALA A 79 -8.36 2.83 -2.03
N ALA A 80 -8.06 2.48 -3.28
CA ALA A 80 -8.17 3.36 -4.43
C ALA A 80 -9.53 4.07 -4.58
N PRO A 81 -10.70 3.39 -4.58
CA PRO A 81 -11.99 4.08 -4.73
C PRO A 81 -12.28 5.02 -3.56
N ALA A 82 -11.87 4.66 -2.34
CA ALA A 82 -12.06 5.50 -1.17
C ALA A 82 -11.19 6.76 -1.19
N LEU A 83 -9.94 6.63 -1.67
CA LEU A 83 -9.06 7.77 -1.90
C LEU A 83 -9.62 8.71 -2.98
N LEU A 84 -10.12 8.16 -4.09
CA LEU A 84 -10.73 8.96 -5.16
C LEU A 84 -11.97 9.72 -4.65
N ALA A 85 -12.89 9.03 -3.99
CA ALA A 85 -14.07 9.62 -3.36
C ALA A 85 -13.68 10.74 -2.39
N TRP A 86 -12.68 10.51 -1.55
CA TRP A 86 -12.17 11.52 -0.63
C TRP A 86 -11.63 12.75 -1.37
N GLN A 87 -10.75 12.58 -2.36
CA GLN A 87 -10.16 13.70 -3.08
C GLN A 87 -11.19 14.51 -3.88
N MET A 88 -12.18 13.85 -4.52
CA MET A 88 -13.21 14.53 -5.30
C MET A 88 -14.04 15.52 -4.47
N GLY A 89 -14.37 15.17 -3.22
CA GLY A 89 -15.21 16.01 -2.35
C GLY A 89 -14.45 16.74 -1.24
N ARG A 90 -13.11 16.73 -1.22
CA ARG A 90 -12.29 17.28 -0.12
C ARG A 90 -12.62 18.75 0.21
N TYR A 91 -13.02 19.53 -0.80
CA TYR A 91 -13.40 20.94 -0.68
C TYR A 91 -14.82 21.22 -1.18
N ALA A 92 -15.66 20.19 -1.30
CA ALA A 92 -17.04 20.37 -1.73
C ALA A 92 -17.87 21.07 -0.65
N ARG A 93 -18.84 21.89 -1.08
CA ARG A 93 -19.89 22.41 -0.20
C ARG A 93 -20.76 21.25 0.33
N PRO A 94 -21.49 21.45 1.45
CA PRO A 94 -22.40 20.44 1.98
C PRO A 94 -23.35 19.89 0.91
N GLY A 95 -23.46 18.56 0.85
CA GLY A 95 -24.24 17.84 -0.14
C GLY A 95 -23.66 16.44 -0.42
N PRO A 96 -24.23 15.71 -1.41
CA PRO A 96 -23.92 14.30 -1.63
C PRO A 96 -22.44 14.00 -1.88
N LEU A 97 -21.71 14.89 -2.57
CA LEU A 97 -20.28 14.70 -2.84
C LEU A 97 -19.41 14.87 -1.58
N ALA A 98 -19.77 15.81 -0.70
CA ALA A 98 -19.13 15.98 0.60
C ALA A 98 -19.39 14.75 1.49
N ASP A 99 -20.60 14.18 1.45
CA ASP A 99 -20.95 12.96 2.17
C ASP A 99 -20.14 11.76 1.69
N LEU A 100 -20.04 11.58 0.36
CA LEU A 100 -19.23 10.52 -0.23
C LEU A 100 -17.75 10.66 0.13
N SER A 101 -17.20 11.88 0.09
CA SER A 101 -15.82 12.16 0.49
C SER A 101 -15.56 11.82 1.96
N ARG A 102 -16.50 12.16 2.85
CA ARG A 102 -16.45 11.79 4.27
C ARG A 102 -16.44 10.27 4.46
N VAL A 103 -17.29 9.54 3.75
CA VAL A 103 -17.30 8.06 3.78
C VAL A 103 -15.97 7.50 3.27
N GLY A 104 -15.46 8.02 2.15
CA GLY A 104 -14.17 7.61 1.57
C GLY A 104 -13.01 7.81 2.54
N ARG A 105 -12.91 8.99 3.16
CA ARG A 105 -11.89 9.27 4.20
C ARG A 105 -11.99 8.31 5.37
N ASN A 106 -13.20 8.11 5.91
CA ASN A 106 -13.44 7.23 7.05
C ASN A 106 -13.06 5.77 6.74
N TYR A 107 -13.42 5.29 5.54
CA TYR A 107 -13.06 3.95 5.08
C TYR A 107 -11.53 3.81 4.96
N TYR A 108 -10.87 4.75 4.28
CA TYR A 108 -9.41 4.70 4.11
C TYR A 108 -8.68 4.68 5.45
N SER A 109 -9.08 5.55 6.39
CA SER A 109 -8.48 5.59 7.73
C SER A 109 -8.67 4.28 8.50
N ARG A 110 -9.87 3.67 8.43
CA ARG A 110 -10.12 2.36 9.05
C ARG A 110 -9.29 1.25 8.41
N LEU A 111 -9.29 1.17 7.07
CA LEU A 111 -8.50 0.19 6.32
C LEU A 111 -7.01 0.26 6.67
N ALA A 112 -6.44 1.47 6.69
CA ALA A 112 -5.03 1.67 7.05
C ALA A 112 -4.74 1.24 8.49
N ALA A 113 -5.60 1.58 9.44
CA ALA A 113 -5.45 1.18 10.84
C ALA A 113 -5.56 -0.34 11.02
N ASP A 114 -6.54 -0.97 10.38
CA ASP A 114 -6.78 -2.41 10.47
C ASP A 114 -5.63 -3.20 9.86
N TRP A 115 -5.16 -2.77 8.70
CA TRP A 115 -4.02 -3.38 8.02
C TRP A 115 -2.73 -3.26 8.84
N LEU A 116 -2.45 -2.10 9.45
CA LEU A 116 -1.30 -1.94 10.32
C LEU A 116 -1.38 -2.85 11.56
N ARG A 117 -2.56 -2.98 12.18
CA ARG A 117 -2.76 -3.90 13.31
C ARG A 117 -2.52 -5.35 12.91
N ASP A 118 -3.05 -5.77 11.77
CA ASP A 118 -2.86 -7.11 11.24
C ASP A 118 -1.37 -7.42 10.94
N ARG A 119 -0.65 -6.50 10.29
CA ARG A 119 0.80 -6.68 10.06
C ARG A 119 1.60 -6.80 11.36
N ARG A 120 1.28 -5.98 12.36
CA ARG A 120 1.92 -6.05 13.69
C ARG A 120 1.64 -7.39 14.37
N ALA A 121 0.41 -7.88 14.30
CA ALA A 121 0.04 -9.18 14.87
C ALA A 121 0.85 -10.32 14.24
N ARG A 122 0.93 -10.39 12.90
CA ARG A 122 1.72 -11.40 12.18
C ARG A 122 3.21 -11.33 12.50
N SER A 123 3.77 -10.11 12.51
CA SER A 123 5.19 -9.92 12.85
C SER A 123 5.50 -10.33 14.29
N ASN A 124 4.60 -10.07 15.24
CA ASN A 124 4.78 -10.47 16.64
C ASN A 124 4.72 -12.00 16.81
N GLN A 125 3.79 -12.66 16.11
CA GLN A 125 3.70 -14.12 16.09
C GLN A 125 5.00 -14.76 15.57
N GLN A 126 5.57 -14.18 14.51
CA GLN A 126 6.83 -14.68 13.96
C GLN A 126 8.04 -14.38 14.86
N GLY A 127 8.06 -13.22 15.53
CA GLY A 127 9.06 -12.89 16.55
C GLY A 127 9.05 -13.87 17.73
N ALA A 128 7.87 -14.32 18.16
CA ALA A 128 7.73 -15.34 19.20
C ALA A 128 8.24 -16.72 18.74
N GLN A 129 8.05 -17.07 17.46
CA GLN A 129 8.53 -18.35 16.90
C GLN A 129 10.05 -18.37 16.67
N ASN A 130 10.67 -17.23 16.39
CA ASN A 130 12.12 -17.11 16.15
C ASN A 130 12.93 -16.79 17.42
N GLY A 131 12.28 -16.72 18.58
CA GLY A 131 12.84 -16.22 19.84
C GLY A 131 12.95 -17.25 20.98
N CYS A 132 12.83 -18.55 20.69
CA CYS A 132 13.15 -19.65 21.60
C CYS A 132 14.30 -20.49 21.05
#